data_AF-A0A7Y9NA55-F1
#
_entry.id   AF-A0A7Y9NA55-F1
#
_cell.length_a   1.000
_cell.length_b   1.000
_cell.length_c   1.000
_cell.angle_alpha   90.00
_cell.angle_beta   90.00
_cell.angle_gamma   90.00
#
_symmetry.space_group_name_H-M   'P 1'
#
loop_
_entity.id
_entity.type
_entity.pdbx_description
1 polymer ?
#
loop_
_entity_poly.entity_id
_entity_poly.type
_entity_poly.pdbx_seq_one_letter_code
_entity_poly.pdbx_strand_id
1 'polypeptide(L)'
;MDWPQLMGALIGLVGVPLGIVLGEVLRRRQRAEQFAAAIFSKRLEAYDKLMDILNESRSVASHVINSSTLSSDERHDLISSVVATIADHADRNILYIDEELGAHCVALFMGSEEVHDQPGAEQKESIKRLDREWVETRRMILEDSGVATVNRLFRDINRPRIESPFIVRIRELKRDLNLTTY
;
A
#
# COMPACT_ATOMS: atom_id res chain seq x y z
N MET A 1 -21.11 -8.18 -64.13
CA MET A 1 -20.40 -8.30 -62.84
C MET A 1 -21.42 -8.81 -61.86
N ASP A 2 -21.21 -10.02 -61.35
CA ASP A 2 -22.23 -10.71 -60.58
C ASP A 2 -22.34 -10.05 -59.20
N TRP A 3 -23.57 -9.82 -58.73
CA TRP A 3 -23.87 -9.25 -57.41
C TRP A 3 -22.99 -9.78 -56.25
N PRO A 4 -22.69 -11.09 -56.15
CA PRO A 4 -21.75 -11.60 -55.14
C PRO A 4 -20.31 -11.06 -55.25
N GLN A 5 -19.82 -10.75 -56.46
CA GLN A 5 -18.48 -10.18 -56.66
C GLN A 5 -18.42 -8.71 -56.22
N LEU A 6 -19.50 -7.95 -56.46
CA LEU A 6 -19.66 -6.58 -55.97
C LEU A 6 -19.69 -6.53 -54.44
N MET A 7 -20.42 -7.45 -53.81
CA MET A 7 -20.48 -7.57 -52.35
C MET A 7 -19.13 -7.99 -51.75
N GLY A 8 -18.44 -8.94 -52.37
CA GLY A 8 -17.08 -9.33 -51.95
C GLY A 8 -16.09 -8.17 -52.02
N ALA A 9 -16.13 -7.37 -53.09
CA ALA A 9 -15.29 -6.19 -53.24
C ALA A 9 -15.60 -5.09 -52.22
N LEU A 10 -16.88 -4.84 -51.92
CA LEU A 10 -17.32 -3.89 -50.88
C LEU A 10 -16.90 -4.34 -49.48
N ILE A 11 -17.05 -5.62 -49.17
CA ILE A 11 -16.62 -6.21 -47.89
C ILE A 11 -15.09 -6.11 -47.74
N GLY A 12 -14.33 -6.35 -48.81
CA GLY A 12 -12.88 -6.15 -48.80
C GLY A 12 -12.49 -4.68 -48.60
N LEU A 13 -13.18 -3.76 -49.28
CA LEU A 13 -12.89 -2.33 -49.23
C LEU A 13 -13.18 -1.71 -47.85
N VAL A 14 -14.19 -2.20 -47.13
CA VAL A 14 -14.54 -1.72 -45.78
C VAL A 14 -13.83 -2.54 -44.69
N GLY A 15 -13.69 -3.86 -44.89
CA GLY A 15 -13.12 -4.77 -43.91
C GLY A 15 -11.62 -4.55 -43.67
N VAL A 16 -10.86 -4.21 -44.72
CA VAL A 16 -9.43 -3.93 -44.59
C VAL A 16 -9.14 -2.69 -43.72
N PRO A 17 -9.70 -1.50 -44.00
CA PRO A 17 -9.47 -0.34 -43.14
C PRO A 17 -10.03 -0.54 -41.73
N LEU A 18 -11.18 -1.22 -41.57
CA LEU A 18 -11.72 -1.54 -40.25
C LEU A 18 -10.78 -2.46 -39.46
N GLY A 19 -10.22 -3.49 -40.10
CA GLY A 19 -9.24 -4.39 -39.49
C GLY A 19 -7.96 -3.68 -39.08
N ILE A 20 -7.47 -2.73 -39.89
CA ILE A 20 -6.30 -1.90 -39.55
C ILE A 20 -6.59 -1.03 -38.31
N VAL A 21 -7.75 -0.37 -38.28
CA VAL A 21 -8.15 0.49 -37.14
C VAL A 21 -8.31 -0.34 -35.87
N LEU A 22 -9.02 -1.46 -35.94
CA LEU A 22 -9.20 -2.35 -34.78
C LEU A 22 -7.86 -2.92 -34.30
N GLY A 23 -7.00 -3.37 -35.21
CA GLY A 23 -5.68 -3.89 -34.89
C GLY A 23 -4.79 -2.85 -34.20
N GLU A 24 -4.81 -1.60 -34.67
CA GLU A 24 -4.06 -0.51 -34.05
C GLU A 24 -4.63 -0.13 -32.66
N VAL A 25 -5.95 -0.09 -32.51
CA VAL A 25 -6.59 0.15 -31.20
C VAL A 25 -6.20 -0.93 -30.20
N LEU A 26 -6.23 -2.20 -30.60
CA LEU A 26 -5.80 -3.33 -29.76
C LEU A 26 -4.32 -3.23 -29.41
N ARG A 27 -3.44 -2.93 -30.38
CA ARG A 27 -2.00 -2.72 -30.11
C ARG A 27 -1.73 -1.56 -29.17
N ARG A 28 -2.49 -0.46 -29.27
CA ARG A 28 -2.37 0.68 -28.34
C ARG A 28 -2.79 0.29 -26.93
N ARG A 29 -3.90 -0.43 -26.78
CA ARG A 29 -4.34 -0.95 -25.48
C ARG A 29 -3.33 -1.91 -24.88
N GLN A 30 -2.84 -2.87 -25.65
CA GLN A 30 -1.84 -3.82 -25.18
C GLN A 30 -0.54 -3.14 -24.73
N ARG A 31 -0.05 -2.13 -25.46
CA ARG A 31 1.10 -1.33 -25.03
C ARG A 31 0.81 -0.58 -23.72
N ALA A 32 -0.36 0.04 -23.61
CA ALA A 32 -0.76 0.74 -22.39
C ALA A 32 -0.86 -0.22 -21.19
N GLU A 33 -1.40 -1.42 -21.38
CA GLU A 33 -1.46 -2.48 -20.36
C GLU A 33 -0.07 -2.94 -19.92
N GLN A 34 0.87 -3.09 -20.86
CA GLN A 34 2.27 -3.44 -20.54
C GLN A 34 2.96 -2.35 -19.71
N PHE A 35 2.81 -1.08 -20.08
CA PHE A 35 3.35 0.02 -19.29
C PHE A 35 2.69 0.12 -17.91
N ALA A 36 1.36 -0.04 -17.85
CA ALA A 36 0.63 -0.04 -16.58
C ALA A 36 1.10 -1.16 -15.65
N ALA A 37 1.30 -2.38 -16.18
CA ALA A 37 1.81 -3.50 -15.40
C ALA A 37 3.23 -3.25 -14.89
N ALA A 38 4.12 -2.69 -15.72
CA ALA A 38 5.49 -2.37 -15.32
C ALA A 38 5.55 -1.29 -14.23
N ILE A 39 4.77 -0.21 -14.39
CA ILE A 39 4.66 0.87 -13.39
C ILE A 39 4.07 0.34 -12.10
N PHE A 40 3.00 -0.45 -12.17
CA PHE A 40 2.37 -1.06 -11.00
C PHE A 40 3.34 -1.98 -10.25
N SER A 41 4.13 -2.78 -10.96
CA SER A 41 5.15 -3.64 -10.35
C SER A 41 6.20 -2.81 -9.59
N LYS A 42 6.66 -1.70 -10.16
CA LYS A 42 7.64 -0.82 -9.50
C LYS A 42 7.04 -0.08 -8.31
N ARG A 43 5.79 0.36 -8.43
CA ARG A 43 5.03 0.93 -7.31
C ARG A 43 4.87 -0.05 -6.17
N LEU A 44 4.51 -1.30 -6.48
CA LEU A 44 4.36 -2.34 -5.48
C LEU A 44 5.69 -2.65 -4.77
N GLU A 45 6.79 -2.74 -5.50
CA GLU A 45 8.15 -2.92 -4.94
C GLU A 45 8.53 -1.78 -3.99
N ALA A 46 8.23 -0.53 -4.35
CA ALA A 46 8.49 0.64 -3.51
C ALA A 46 7.68 0.62 -2.21
N TYR A 47 6.38 0.25 -2.29
CA TYR A 47 5.49 0.17 -1.14
C TYR A 47 5.75 -1.03 -0.24
N ASP A 48 6.12 -2.18 -0.81
CA ASP A 48 6.53 -3.37 -0.05
C ASP A 48 7.76 -3.06 0.80
N LYS A 49 8.76 -2.43 0.19
CA LYS A 49 9.96 -1.98 0.91
C LYS A 49 9.66 -0.89 1.95
N LEU A 50 8.74 0.04 1.65
CA LEU A 50 8.30 1.03 2.65
C LEU A 50 7.66 0.33 3.86
N MET A 51 6.81 -0.66 3.63
CA MET A 51 6.20 -1.45 4.71
C MET A 51 7.23 -2.17 5.57
N ASP A 52 8.27 -2.74 4.97
CA ASP A 52 9.37 -3.38 5.70
C ASP A 52 10.11 -2.38 6.58
N ILE A 53 10.50 -1.22 6.03
CA ILE A 53 11.14 -0.13 6.79
C ILE A 53 10.24 0.28 7.97
N LEU A 54 8.94 0.46 7.74
CA LEU A 54 7.99 0.86 8.77
C LEU A 54 7.85 -0.21 9.87
N ASN A 55 7.85 -1.50 9.53
CA ASN A 55 7.78 -2.58 10.50
C ASN A 55 9.02 -2.60 11.40
N GLU A 56 10.21 -2.44 10.81
CA GLU A 56 11.46 -2.34 11.55
C GLU A 56 11.48 -1.08 12.44
N SER A 57 11.05 0.05 11.89
CA SER A 57 10.90 1.33 12.60
C SER A 57 10.00 1.21 13.82
N ARG A 58 8.88 0.49 13.71
CA ARG A 58 7.99 0.20 14.84
C ARG A 58 8.67 -0.64 15.92
N SER A 59 9.48 -1.62 15.52
CA SER A 59 10.27 -2.43 16.45
C SER A 59 11.27 -1.56 17.22
N VAL A 60 11.97 -0.66 16.52
CA VAL A 60 12.90 0.30 17.13
C VAL A 60 12.17 1.25 18.07
N ALA A 61 11.06 1.85 17.64
CA ALA A 61 10.25 2.73 18.49
C ALA A 61 9.76 2.01 19.75
N SER A 62 9.29 0.76 19.62
CA SER A 62 8.90 -0.05 20.77
C SER A 62 10.06 -0.31 21.73
N HIS A 63 11.27 -0.57 21.21
CA HIS A 63 12.47 -0.71 22.03
C HIS A 63 12.82 0.58 22.76
N VAL A 64 12.82 1.72 22.05
CA VAL A 64 13.09 3.06 22.58
C VAL A 64 12.12 3.41 23.71
N ILE A 65 10.82 3.15 23.52
CA ILE A 65 9.77 3.45 24.51
C ILE A 65 9.94 2.61 25.79
N ASN A 66 10.27 1.33 25.65
CA ASN A 66 10.24 0.38 26.77
C ASN A 66 11.61 0.19 27.47
N SER A 67 12.69 0.70 26.89
CA SER A 67 14.04 0.51 27.43
C SER A 67 14.34 1.51 28.55
N SER A 68 14.60 1.01 29.75
CA SER A 68 15.08 1.82 30.88
C SER A 68 16.59 2.06 30.87
N THR A 69 17.33 1.48 29.92
CA THR A 69 18.79 1.57 29.87
C THR A 69 19.31 2.61 28.90
N LEU A 70 18.45 3.09 27.98
CA LEU A 70 18.84 4.10 27.00
C LEU A 70 18.78 5.49 27.64
N SER A 71 19.81 6.29 27.39
CA SER A 71 19.79 7.73 27.65
C SER A 71 18.87 8.47 26.68
N SER A 72 18.52 9.71 27.00
CA SER A 72 17.68 10.54 26.13
C SER A 72 18.32 10.78 24.76
N ASP A 73 19.64 10.98 24.71
CA ASP A 73 20.39 11.19 23.47
C ASP A 73 20.38 9.92 22.60
N GLU A 74 20.62 8.74 23.20
CA GLU A 74 20.56 7.47 22.47
C GLU A 74 19.16 7.18 21.91
N ARG A 75 18.09 7.52 22.66
CA ARG A 75 16.71 7.40 22.17
C ARG A 75 16.47 8.32 20.97
N HIS A 76 16.92 9.57 21.06
CA HIS A 76 16.77 10.54 19.97
C HIS A 76 17.56 10.12 18.72
N ASP A 77 18.78 9.62 18.87
CA ASP A 77 19.60 9.14 17.75
C ASP A 77 18.94 7.95 17.03
N LEU A 78 18.39 6.99 17.79
CA LEU A 78 17.69 5.83 17.22
C LEU A 78 16.43 6.23 16.44
N ILE A 79 15.60 7.11 17.01
CA ILE A 79 14.39 7.58 16.32
C ILE A 79 14.74 8.46 15.11
N SER A 80 15.72 9.35 15.24
CA SER A 80 16.21 10.17 14.13
C SER A 80 16.72 9.33 12.97
N SER A 81 17.46 8.26 13.25
CA SER A 81 17.95 7.32 12.22
C SER A 81 16.79 6.65 11.47
N VAL A 82 15.75 6.24 12.21
CA VAL A 82 14.54 5.63 11.64
C VAL A 82 13.81 6.64 10.75
N VAL A 83 13.57 7.85 11.24
CA VAL A 83 12.92 8.94 10.52
C VAL A 83 13.67 9.27 9.22
N ALA A 84 15.00 9.39 9.29
CA ALA A 84 15.83 9.66 8.13
C ALA A 84 15.76 8.55 7.08
N THR A 85 15.69 7.28 7.52
CA THR A 85 15.57 6.13 6.63
C THR A 85 14.24 6.11 5.88
N ILE A 86 13.14 6.44 6.56
CA ILE A 86 11.81 6.54 5.94
C ILE A 86 11.81 7.69 4.92
N ALA A 87 12.33 8.85 5.30
CA ALA A 87 12.40 10.03 4.42
C ALA A 87 13.23 9.74 3.15
N ASP A 88 14.44 9.19 3.30
CA ASP A 88 15.31 8.85 2.17
C ASP A 88 14.64 7.83 1.22
N HIS A 89 13.91 6.84 1.76
CA HIS A 89 13.18 5.90 0.91
C HIS A 89 12.00 6.54 0.18
N ALA A 90 11.23 7.40 0.85
CA ALA A 90 10.13 8.13 0.23
C ALA A 90 10.65 9.05 -0.90
N ASP A 91 11.70 9.82 -0.63
CA ASP A 91 12.31 10.75 -1.59
C ASP A 91 12.85 10.02 -2.82
N ARG A 92 13.53 8.90 -2.63
CA ARG A 92 14.05 8.07 -3.74
C ARG A 92 12.96 7.45 -4.60
N ASN A 93 11.74 7.33 -4.07
CA ASN A 93 10.60 6.69 -4.73
C ASN A 93 9.44 7.67 -4.98
N ILE A 94 9.71 8.97 -5.09
CA ILE A 94 8.72 10.04 -5.31
C ILE A 94 7.80 9.83 -6.54
N LEU A 95 8.25 9.04 -7.53
CA LEU A 95 7.43 8.69 -8.69
C LEU A 95 6.31 7.68 -8.38
N TYR A 96 6.39 7.01 -7.24
CA TYR A 96 5.54 5.88 -6.89
C TYR A 96 4.84 6.04 -5.54
N ILE A 97 5.50 6.71 -4.59
CA ILE A 97 4.99 6.97 -3.25
C ILE A 97 4.45 8.40 -3.22
N ASP A 98 3.22 8.53 -2.74
CA ASP A 98 2.60 9.84 -2.53
C ASP A 98 3.38 10.65 -1.47
N GLU A 99 3.62 11.93 -1.76
CA GLU A 99 4.44 12.81 -0.91
C GLU A 99 3.81 13.01 0.48
N GLU A 100 2.49 13.18 0.55
CA GLU A 100 1.78 13.37 1.81
C GLU A 100 1.81 12.07 2.63
N LEU A 101 1.65 10.92 1.98
CA LEU A 101 1.78 9.63 2.64
C LEU A 101 3.21 9.39 3.14
N GLY A 102 4.23 9.75 2.35
CA GLY A 102 5.64 9.68 2.75
C GLY A 102 5.91 10.55 3.99
N ALA A 103 5.44 11.80 3.99
CA ALA A 103 5.55 12.71 5.12
C ALA A 103 4.81 12.20 6.36
N HIS A 104 3.62 11.63 6.18
CA HIS A 104 2.87 11.00 7.27
C HIS A 104 3.65 9.81 7.88
N CYS A 105 4.28 8.97 7.05
CA CYS A 105 5.10 7.86 7.51
C CYS A 105 6.31 8.32 8.34
N VAL A 106 6.91 9.46 7.97
CA VAL A 106 7.97 10.11 8.76
C VAL A 106 7.41 10.60 10.10
N ALA A 107 6.33 11.38 10.05
CA ALA A 107 5.71 11.99 11.22
C ALA A 107 5.23 10.95 12.26
N LEU A 108 4.87 9.75 11.81
CA LEU A 108 4.41 8.66 12.66
C LEU A 108 5.39 8.33 13.80
N PHE A 109 6.69 8.39 13.54
CA PHE A 109 7.72 8.02 14.51
C PHE A 109 8.39 9.20 15.18
N MET A 110 8.27 10.41 14.63
CA MET A 110 8.83 11.62 15.22
C MET A 110 8.26 11.85 16.63
N GLY A 111 9.13 12.13 17.60
CA GLY A 111 8.74 12.35 19.00
C GLY A 111 8.48 11.06 19.80
N SER A 112 8.70 9.88 19.21
CA SER A 112 8.59 8.60 19.93
C SER A 112 9.64 8.45 21.03
N GLU A 113 10.76 9.16 20.92
CA GLU A 113 11.85 9.19 21.91
C GLU A 113 11.44 9.78 23.26
N GLU A 114 10.44 10.68 23.27
CA GLU A 114 9.95 11.38 24.46
C GLU A 114 8.89 10.56 25.23
N VAL A 115 8.28 9.56 24.57
CA VAL A 115 7.20 8.75 25.17
C VAL A 115 7.67 7.95 26.38
N HIS A 116 8.95 7.60 26.45
CA HIS A 116 9.54 6.95 27.62
C HIS A 116 9.44 7.79 28.89
N ASP A 117 9.69 9.11 28.78
CA ASP A 117 9.77 10.02 29.91
C ASP A 117 8.39 10.55 30.37
N GLN A 118 7.32 10.22 29.63
CA GLN A 118 5.96 10.66 29.93
C GLN A 118 5.40 9.96 31.19
N PRO A 119 4.60 10.67 32.01
CA PRO A 119 3.89 10.08 33.13
C PRO A 119 2.97 8.93 32.70
N GLY A 120 2.81 7.90 33.55
CA GLY A 120 2.21 6.62 33.13
C GLY A 120 0.78 6.66 32.53
N ALA A 121 -0.02 7.71 32.75
CA ALA A 121 -1.30 7.88 32.05
C ALA A 121 -1.11 8.45 30.63
N GLU A 122 -0.24 9.46 30.50
CA GLU A 122 0.10 10.12 29.25
C GLU A 122 0.90 9.18 28.32
N GLN A 123 1.87 8.47 28.89
CA GLN A 123 2.62 7.43 28.17
C GLN A 123 1.69 6.38 27.56
N LYS A 124 0.73 5.87 28.33
CA LYS A 124 -0.25 4.89 27.84
C LYS A 124 -1.11 5.45 26.70
N GLU A 125 -1.46 6.73 26.75
CA GLU A 125 -2.23 7.37 25.68
C GLU A 125 -1.38 7.58 24.43
N SER A 126 -0.12 8.00 24.57
CA SER A 126 0.81 8.13 23.44
C SER A 126 1.08 6.79 22.76
N ILE A 127 1.25 5.71 23.50
CA ILE A 127 1.38 4.35 22.94
C ILE A 127 0.12 3.95 22.17
N LYS A 128 -1.07 4.19 22.75
CA LYS A 128 -2.34 3.91 22.06
C LYS A 128 -2.53 4.75 20.80
N ARG A 129 -2.10 6.01 20.83
CA ARG A 129 -2.12 6.90 19.65
C ARG A 129 -1.21 6.33 18.58
N LEU A 130 0.03 5.99 18.90
CA LEU A 130 0.98 5.37 17.97
C LEU A 130 0.43 4.08 17.36
N ASP A 131 -0.19 3.21 18.16
CA ASP A 131 -0.81 1.97 17.67
C ASP A 131 -1.97 2.24 16.71
N ARG A 132 -2.77 3.28 16.97
CA ARG A 132 -3.89 3.67 16.10
C ARG A 132 -3.40 4.27 14.80
N GLU A 133 -2.48 5.24 14.88
CA GLU A 133 -1.85 5.87 13.72
C GLU A 133 -1.18 4.80 12.85
N TRP A 134 -0.45 3.85 13.45
CA TRP A 134 0.14 2.72 12.74
C TRP A 134 -0.88 1.90 11.91
N VAL A 135 -2.04 1.60 12.49
CA VAL A 135 -3.10 0.87 11.78
C VAL A 135 -3.63 1.68 10.60
N GLU A 136 -3.82 2.99 10.78
CA GLU A 136 -4.25 3.89 9.72
C GLU A 136 -3.18 4.05 8.62
N THR A 137 -1.90 4.20 8.97
CA THR A 137 -0.80 4.27 8.00
C THR A 137 -0.77 3.03 7.11
N ARG A 138 -0.93 1.83 7.71
CA ARG A 138 -0.99 0.57 6.93
C ARG A 138 -2.17 0.55 5.97
N ARG A 139 -3.33 1.05 6.41
CA ARG A 139 -4.50 1.17 5.54
C ARG A 139 -4.21 2.10 4.36
N MET A 140 -3.65 3.28 4.63
CA MET A 140 -3.32 4.26 3.60
C MET A 140 -2.33 3.69 2.57
N ILE A 141 -1.30 2.97 3.02
CA ILE A 141 -0.35 2.28 2.13
C ILE A 141 -1.05 1.23 1.25
N LEU A 142 -1.94 0.41 1.82
CA LEU A 142 -2.66 -0.60 1.04
C LEU A 142 -3.61 0.00 0.02
N GLU A 143 -4.24 1.13 0.35
CA GLU A 143 -5.12 1.87 -0.56
C GLU A 143 -4.32 2.53 -1.68
N ASP A 144 -3.28 3.31 -1.34
CA ASP A 144 -2.50 4.06 -2.32
C ASP A 144 -1.63 3.15 -3.21
N SER A 145 -1.07 2.06 -2.67
CA SER A 145 -0.36 1.06 -3.50
C SER A 145 -1.26 0.37 -4.55
N GLY A 146 -2.58 0.46 -4.41
CA GLY A 146 -3.56 -0.23 -5.26
C GLY A 146 -3.79 -1.70 -4.89
N VAL A 147 -3.06 -2.23 -3.91
CA VAL A 147 -3.19 -3.60 -3.42
C VAL A 147 -4.60 -3.86 -2.87
N ALA A 148 -5.19 -2.90 -2.15
CA ALA A 148 -6.55 -3.02 -1.62
C ALA A 148 -7.58 -3.28 -2.74
N THR A 149 -7.45 -2.58 -3.86
CA THR A 149 -8.34 -2.71 -5.03
C THR A 149 -8.17 -4.07 -5.69
N VAL A 150 -6.91 -4.49 -5.93
CA VAL A 150 -6.59 -5.80 -6.52
C VAL A 150 -7.09 -6.94 -5.64
N ASN A 151 -6.87 -6.86 -4.32
CA ASN A 151 -7.34 -7.87 -3.37
C ASN A 151 -8.86 -7.97 -3.33
N ARG A 152 -9.57 -6.84 -3.43
CA ARG A 152 -11.04 -6.84 -3.50
C ARG A 152 -11.53 -7.58 -4.74
N LEU A 153 -10.95 -7.28 -5.90
CA LEU A 153 -11.26 -7.98 -7.16
C LEU A 153 -11.02 -9.50 -7.05
N PHE A 154 -9.88 -9.92 -6.52
CA PHE A 154 -9.59 -11.34 -6.33
C PHE A 154 -10.55 -12.01 -5.33
N ARG A 155 -10.94 -11.30 -4.27
CA ARG A 155 -11.89 -11.81 -3.29
C ARG A 155 -13.27 -12.04 -3.92
N ASP A 156 -13.71 -11.14 -4.78
CA ASP A 156 -14.99 -11.25 -5.48
C ASP A 156 -15.02 -12.42 -6.47
N ILE A 157 -13.89 -12.65 -7.18
CA ILE A 157 -13.74 -13.75 -8.14
C ILE A 157 -13.60 -15.10 -7.43
N ASN A 158 -12.66 -15.21 -6.49
CA ASN A 158 -12.24 -16.50 -5.94
C ASN A 158 -13.03 -16.91 -4.69
N ARG A 159 -13.70 -15.98 -4.01
CA ARG A 159 -14.43 -16.19 -2.74
C ARG A 159 -13.70 -17.15 -1.79
N PRO A 160 -12.43 -16.84 -1.42
CA PRO A 160 -11.61 -17.77 -0.65
C PRO A 160 -12.25 -18.06 0.71
N ARG A 161 -12.44 -19.35 1.02
CA ARG A 161 -12.90 -19.80 2.34
C ARG A 161 -11.71 -19.94 3.27
N ILE A 162 -11.38 -18.85 3.96
CA ILE A 162 -10.38 -18.86 5.04
C ILE A 162 -11.12 -19.08 6.35
N GLU A 163 -11.14 -20.32 6.82
CA GLU A 163 -11.80 -20.73 8.05
C GLU A 163 -10.84 -21.54 8.91
N SER A 164 -10.72 -21.14 10.17
CA SER A 164 -10.10 -21.91 11.23
C SER A 164 -10.81 -21.55 12.53
N PRO A 165 -10.80 -22.41 13.56
CA PRO A 165 -11.38 -22.09 14.87
C PRO A 165 -10.88 -20.75 15.43
N PHE A 166 -9.60 -20.44 15.21
CA PHE A 166 -9.01 -19.15 15.60
C PHE A 166 -9.58 -17.98 14.81
N ILE A 167 -9.73 -18.11 13.50
CA ILE A 167 -10.29 -17.05 12.64
C ILE A 167 -11.76 -16.79 12.97
N VAL A 168 -12.53 -17.85 13.23
CA VAL A 168 -13.91 -17.73 13.69
C VAL A 168 -13.96 -16.97 15.01
N ARG A 169 -13.13 -17.37 15.98
CA ARG A 169 -13.07 -16.70 17.28
C ARG A 169 -12.68 -15.21 17.18
N ILE A 170 -11.73 -14.87 16.31
CA ILE A 170 -11.34 -13.48 16.05
C ILE A 170 -12.50 -12.69 15.43
N ARG A 171 -13.26 -13.27 14.49
CA ARG A 171 -14.42 -12.61 13.88
C ARG A 171 -15.54 -12.35 14.89
N GLU A 172 -15.79 -13.31 15.79
CA GLU A 172 -16.74 -13.14 16.91
C GLU A 172 -16.33 -11.97 17.80
N LEU A 173 -15.09 -11.98 18.31
CA LEU A 173 -14.57 -10.93 19.18
C LEU A 173 -14.65 -9.55 18.52
N LYS A 174 -14.36 -9.45 17.22
CA LYS A 174 -14.48 -8.19 16.48
C LYS A 174 -15.91 -7.69 16.38
N ARG A 175 -16.86 -8.60 16.15
CA ARG A 175 -18.29 -8.26 16.09
C ARG A 175 -18.80 -7.79 17.46
N ASP A 176 -18.39 -8.45 18.54
CA ASP A 176 -18.76 -8.10 19.90
C ASP A 176 -18.16 -6.75 20.35
N LEU A 177 -16.98 -6.41 19.84
CA LEU A 177 -16.25 -5.17 20.16
C LEU A 177 -16.47 -4.02 19.15
N ASN A 178 -17.33 -4.21 18.14
CA ASN A 178 -17.59 -3.23 17.08
C ASN A 178 -16.32 -2.76 16.31
N LEU A 179 -15.31 -3.64 16.21
CA LEU A 179 -14.04 -3.34 15.54
C LEU A 179 -14.19 -3.57 14.02
N THR A 180 -14.21 -2.48 13.24
CA THR A 180 -14.21 -2.54 11.78
C THR A 180 -12.88 -3.10 11.28
N THR A 181 -12.91 -3.99 10.28
CA THR A 181 -11.70 -4.52 9.63
C THR A 181 -11.62 -3.97 8.21
N TYR A 182 -10.48 -3.40 7.84
CA TYR A 182 -10.12 -3.04 6.46
C TYR A 182 -9.65 -4.27 5.68
#